data_AF-A0A6L9SE88-F1
#
_entry.id   AF-A0A6L9SE88-F1
#
_cell.length_a   1.000
_cell.length_b   1.000
_cell.length_c   1.000
_cell.angle_alpha   90.00
_cell.angle_beta   90.00
_cell.angle_gamma   90.00
#
_symmetry.space_group_name_H-M   'P 1'
#
loop_
_entity.id
_entity.type
_entity.pdbx_description
1 polymer ?
#
loop_
_entity_poly.entity_id
_entity_poly.type
_entity_poly.pdbx_seq_one_letter_code
_entity_poly.pdbx_strand_id
1 'polypeptide(L)'
;MTHGESTPTNGPAAGSDAGAQRGTSPIVVAAVALAAVAGGLVAGYLIFDSPATSDATAASHVDHACAIADQYDGAPLSDDSLGGLEDDPWFWEGPAMGYLLSAAAVEDSAYESLSEHGRGAVRAVGRIDVDGWNEAIEGVLAECADR
;
A
#
# COMPACT_ATOMS: atom_id res chain seq x y z
N MET A 1 62.76 0.93 -21.36
CA MET A 1 63.68 1.87 -22.01
C MET A 1 62.86 3.09 -22.42
N THR A 2 63.04 4.22 -21.70
CA THR A 2 63.42 5.57 -22.23
C THR A 2 62.44 6.18 -23.22
N HIS A 3 62.06 7.45 -23.26
CA HIS A 3 62.23 8.70 -22.51
C HIS A 3 61.40 9.73 -23.33
N GLY A 4 61.09 10.91 -22.77
CA GLY A 4 60.82 12.14 -23.52
C GLY A 4 59.32 12.44 -23.70
N GLU A 5 58.67 13.31 -22.92
CA GLU A 5 58.88 14.77 -22.77
C GLU A 5 58.42 15.58 -24.00
N SER A 6 57.36 16.40 -23.82
CA SER A 6 57.29 17.82 -24.22
C SER A 6 55.87 18.37 -24.02
N THR A 7 55.75 19.28 -23.06
CA THR A 7 54.64 20.22 -22.81
C THR A 7 54.79 21.45 -23.77
N PRO A 8 53.99 22.53 -23.64
CA PRO A 8 52.57 22.80 -23.94
C PRO A 8 52.39 23.78 -25.13
N THR A 9 51.14 24.12 -25.52
CA THR A 9 50.82 25.46 -26.07
C THR A 9 49.38 25.89 -25.74
N ASN A 10 49.24 27.21 -25.52
CA ASN A 10 48.16 27.93 -24.85
C ASN A 10 46.93 28.25 -25.72
N GLY A 11 45.72 28.09 -25.14
CA GLY A 11 44.50 28.95 -25.18
C GLY A 11 43.96 29.56 -26.51
N PRO A 12 42.79 30.25 -26.51
CA PRO A 12 42.02 30.73 -25.35
C PRO A 12 40.48 30.51 -25.39
N ALA A 13 39.90 30.66 -24.18
CA ALA A 13 38.62 31.31 -23.84
C ALA A 13 37.30 30.74 -24.37
N ALA A 14 36.75 29.75 -23.65
CA ALA A 14 35.31 29.71 -23.44
C ALA A 14 34.98 30.72 -22.33
N GLY A 15 34.37 31.84 -22.70
CA GLY A 15 33.79 32.79 -21.76
C GLY A 15 32.69 32.11 -20.96
N SER A 16 32.96 31.82 -19.69
CA SER A 16 31.92 31.57 -18.71
C SER A 16 31.52 32.90 -18.12
N ASP A 17 30.31 33.33 -18.44
CA ASP A 17 29.64 34.44 -17.78
C ASP A 17 29.71 34.24 -16.26
N ALA A 18 30.29 35.23 -15.59
CA ALA A 18 30.35 35.33 -14.14
C ALA A 18 28.93 35.60 -13.60
N GLY A 19 28.15 34.54 -13.45
CA GLY A 19 27.00 34.53 -12.56
C GLY A 19 27.51 34.60 -11.13
N ALA A 20 27.33 35.75 -10.47
CA ALA A 20 27.73 35.97 -9.09
C ALA A 20 27.16 34.89 -8.15
N GLN A 21 27.95 33.86 -7.85
CA GLN A 21 27.69 32.97 -6.72
C GLN A 21 27.89 33.77 -5.44
N ARG A 22 26.82 34.42 -4.98
CA ARG A 22 26.71 34.86 -3.58
C ARG A 22 26.82 33.60 -2.73
N GLY A 23 28.01 33.36 -2.18
CA GLY A 23 28.29 32.23 -1.31
C GLY A 23 27.31 32.22 -0.15
N THR A 24 26.32 31.32 -0.22
CA THR A 24 25.49 30.99 0.92
C THR A 24 26.38 30.35 1.95
N SER A 25 26.65 31.07 3.04
CA SER A 25 27.46 30.57 4.14
C SER A 25 26.93 29.18 4.56
N PRO A 26 27.80 28.16 4.72
CA PRO A 26 27.38 26.78 5.02
C PRO A 26 26.53 26.70 6.31
N ILE A 27 26.67 27.68 7.20
CA ILE A 27 25.87 27.84 8.42
C ILE A 27 24.40 28.13 8.10
N VAL A 28 24.12 28.95 7.08
CA VAL A 28 22.75 29.28 6.66
C VAL A 28 22.10 28.06 6.02
N VAL A 29 22.84 27.30 5.22
CA VAL A 29 22.36 26.05 4.62
C VAL A 29 22.04 25.02 5.70
N ALA A 30 22.92 24.86 6.70
CA ALA A 30 22.70 23.95 7.82
C ALA A 30 21.49 24.36 8.69
N ALA A 31 21.32 25.66 8.95
CA ALA A 31 20.19 26.17 9.71
C ALA A 31 18.85 25.97 8.98
N VAL A 32 18.82 26.20 7.65
CA VAL A 32 17.62 25.95 6.83
C VAL A 32 17.32 24.45 6.75
N ALA A 33 18.34 23.60 6.61
CA ALA A 33 18.15 22.15 6.61
C ALA A 33 17.61 21.64 7.96
N LEU A 34 18.14 22.14 9.09
CA LEU A 34 17.64 21.81 10.42
C LEU A 34 16.21 22.31 10.65
N ALA A 35 15.89 23.52 10.19
CA ALA A 35 14.54 24.06 10.27
C ALA A 35 13.55 23.28 9.39
N ALA A 36 13.99 22.82 8.21
CA ALA A 36 13.17 22.00 7.32
C ALA A 36 12.95 20.58 7.89
N VAL A 37 13.97 19.98 8.51
CA VAL A 37 13.84 18.66 9.16
C VAL A 37 12.96 18.76 10.40
N ALA A 38 13.14 19.78 11.25
CA ALA A 38 12.29 20.01 12.42
C ALA A 38 10.84 20.35 12.01
N GLY A 39 10.66 21.18 10.98
CA GLY A 39 9.36 21.52 10.43
C GLY A 39 8.67 20.31 9.77
N GLY A 40 9.42 19.48 9.05
CA GLY A 40 8.91 18.24 8.44
C GLY A 40 8.56 17.18 9.47
N LEU A 41 9.33 17.05 10.55
CA LEU A 41 9.02 16.16 11.67
C LEU A 41 7.79 16.63 12.44
N VAL A 42 7.63 17.93 12.69
CA VAL A 42 6.45 18.46 13.41
C VAL A 42 5.21 18.44 12.51
N ALA A 43 5.33 18.78 11.24
CA ALA A 43 4.20 18.68 10.30
C ALA A 43 3.83 17.21 10.04
N GLY A 44 4.82 16.33 9.88
CA GLY A 44 4.60 14.89 9.80
C GLY A 44 3.95 14.36 11.07
N TYR A 45 4.46 14.73 12.25
CA TYR A 45 3.84 14.36 13.52
C TYR A 45 2.41 14.89 13.60
N LEU A 46 2.10 16.14 13.28
CA LEU A 46 0.71 16.63 13.35
C LEU A 46 -0.24 15.99 12.33
N ILE A 47 0.28 15.56 11.17
CA ILE A 47 -0.50 14.87 10.13
C ILE A 47 -0.68 13.38 10.45
N PHE A 48 0.31 12.73 11.06
CA PHE A 48 0.36 11.28 11.32
C PHE A 48 0.16 10.89 12.81
N ASP A 49 0.17 11.84 13.75
CA ASP A 49 -0.14 11.70 15.19
C ASP A 49 -1.58 12.13 15.50
N SER A 50 -2.36 12.53 14.49
CA SER A 50 -3.79 12.32 14.60
C SER A 50 -3.95 10.80 14.69
N PRO A 51 -4.41 10.23 15.82
CA PRO A 51 -4.69 8.81 15.84
C PRO A 51 -5.63 8.59 14.67
N ALA A 52 -5.19 7.84 13.66
CA ALA A 52 -6.15 7.14 12.83
C ALA A 52 -6.96 6.36 13.85
N THR A 53 -8.13 6.89 14.21
CA THR A 53 -9.02 6.29 15.19
C THR A 53 -9.15 4.84 14.74
N SER A 54 -9.05 3.87 15.65
CA SER A 54 -9.17 2.44 15.31
C SER A 54 -10.28 2.18 14.29
N ASP A 55 -11.38 2.92 14.43
CA ASP A 55 -12.54 2.92 13.54
C ASP A 55 -12.20 3.20 12.06
N ALA A 56 -11.27 4.10 11.76
CA ALA A 56 -10.85 4.44 10.39
C ALA A 56 -10.00 3.32 9.76
N THR A 57 -9.17 2.63 10.55
CA THR A 57 -8.38 1.49 10.08
C THR A 57 -9.29 0.29 9.85
N ALA A 58 -10.18 -0.02 10.79
CA ALA A 58 -11.16 -1.08 10.67
C ALA A 58 -12.08 -0.88 9.44
N ALA A 59 -12.59 0.34 9.25
CA ALA A 59 -13.37 0.69 8.06
C ALA A 59 -12.57 0.47 6.76
N SER A 60 -11.32 0.92 6.71
CA SER A 60 -10.46 0.72 5.53
C SER A 60 -10.20 -0.75 5.21
N HIS A 61 -10.07 -1.62 6.23
CA HIS A 61 -9.93 -3.06 6.01
C HIS A 61 -11.21 -3.65 5.39
N VAL A 62 -12.38 -3.23 5.88
CA VAL A 62 -13.63 -3.70 5.30
C VAL A 62 -13.82 -3.17 3.89
N ASP A 63 -13.55 -1.89 3.61
CA ASP A 63 -13.67 -1.33 2.26
C ASP A 63 -12.83 -2.13 1.25
N HIS A 64 -11.63 -2.53 1.65
CA HIS A 64 -10.76 -3.34 0.80
C HIS A 64 -11.27 -4.77 0.63
N ALA A 65 -11.83 -5.36 1.68
CA ALA A 65 -12.45 -6.68 1.62
C ALA A 65 -13.72 -6.70 0.75
N CYS A 66 -14.58 -5.69 0.86
CA CYS A 66 -15.75 -5.52 0.00
C CYS A 66 -15.33 -5.36 -1.47
N ALA A 67 -14.28 -4.58 -1.75
CA ALA A 67 -13.76 -4.44 -3.11
C ALA A 67 -13.18 -5.76 -3.68
N ILE A 68 -12.71 -6.68 -2.83
CA ILE A 68 -12.35 -8.03 -3.27
C ILE A 68 -13.63 -8.81 -3.59
N ALA A 69 -14.62 -8.81 -2.70
CA ALA A 69 -15.87 -9.54 -2.89
C ALA A 69 -16.63 -9.09 -4.15
N ASP A 70 -16.66 -7.78 -4.43
CA ASP A 70 -17.32 -7.19 -5.61
C ASP A 70 -16.77 -7.72 -6.94
N GLN A 71 -15.50 -8.18 -6.98
CA GLN A 71 -14.92 -8.77 -8.19
C GLN A 71 -15.56 -10.12 -8.55
N TYR A 72 -16.20 -10.76 -7.58
CA TYR A 72 -16.90 -12.03 -7.74
C TYR A 72 -18.42 -11.84 -7.84
N ASP A 73 -18.92 -10.59 -7.78
CA ASP A 73 -20.33 -10.29 -7.98
C ASP A 73 -20.76 -10.60 -9.43
N GLY A 74 -21.85 -11.33 -9.57
CA GLY A 74 -22.40 -11.76 -10.86
C GLY A 74 -21.62 -12.85 -11.60
N ALA A 75 -20.48 -13.32 -11.07
CA ALA A 75 -19.69 -14.41 -11.62
C ALA A 75 -19.29 -15.42 -10.53
N PRO A 76 -20.26 -16.15 -9.95
CA PRO A 76 -19.98 -17.17 -8.95
C PRO A 76 -19.02 -18.22 -9.52
N LEU A 77 -18.10 -18.67 -8.68
CA LEU A 77 -17.14 -19.68 -9.09
C LEU A 77 -17.83 -21.03 -9.29
N SER A 78 -17.26 -21.82 -10.18
CA SER A 78 -17.61 -23.21 -10.42
C SER A 78 -16.33 -24.05 -10.40
N ASP A 79 -16.44 -25.36 -10.12
CA ASP A 79 -15.28 -26.26 -10.14
C ASP A 79 -14.55 -26.23 -11.49
N ASP A 80 -15.29 -26.07 -12.59
CA ASP A 80 -14.76 -26.03 -13.96
C ASP A 80 -14.07 -24.70 -14.29
N SER A 81 -14.30 -23.64 -13.51
CA SER A 81 -13.69 -22.32 -13.72
C SER A 81 -12.40 -22.11 -12.94
N LEU A 82 -12.06 -23.02 -12.01
CA LEU A 82 -10.85 -22.89 -11.21
C LEU A 82 -9.60 -23.07 -12.08
N GLY A 83 -8.72 -22.07 -12.03
CA GLY A 83 -7.42 -22.11 -12.66
C GLY A 83 -6.37 -22.86 -11.82
N GLY A 84 -5.10 -22.75 -12.24
CA GLY A 84 -3.98 -23.20 -11.43
C GLY A 84 -3.76 -22.28 -10.22
N LEU A 85 -3.12 -22.81 -9.17
CA LEU A 85 -2.82 -22.06 -7.93
C LEU A 85 -2.09 -20.72 -8.17
N GLU A 86 -1.23 -20.64 -9.19
CA GLU A 86 -0.47 -19.42 -9.51
C GLU A 86 -1.28 -18.41 -10.32
N ASP A 87 -2.26 -18.88 -11.08
CA ASP A 87 -2.97 -18.08 -12.09
C ASP A 87 -4.33 -17.60 -11.62
N ASP A 88 -4.97 -18.33 -10.71
CA ASP A 88 -6.31 -18.03 -10.21
C ASP A 88 -6.24 -17.12 -8.97
N PRO A 89 -6.71 -15.86 -9.06
CA PRO A 89 -6.68 -14.91 -7.95
C PRO A 89 -7.41 -15.42 -6.70
N TRP A 90 -8.41 -16.28 -6.88
CA TRP A 90 -9.23 -16.82 -5.80
C TRP A 90 -8.41 -17.43 -4.65
N PHE A 91 -7.33 -18.14 -4.97
CA PHE A 91 -6.47 -18.79 -3.97
C PHE A 91 -5.75 -17.80 -3.04
N TRP A 92 -5.59 -16.55 -3.47
CA TRP A 92 -4.83 -15.53 -2.76
C TRP A 92 -5.72 -14.43 -2.19
N GLU A 93 -6.70 -14.00 -2.98
CA GLU A 93 -7.66 -12.96 -2.62
C GLU A 93 -8.63 -13.43 -1.55
N GLY A 94 -9.07 -14.68 -1.60
CA GLY A 94 -9.99 -15.23 -0.61
C GLY A 94 -9.45 -15.22 0.82
N PRO A 95 -8.24 -15.75 1.06
CA PRO A 95 -7.62 -15.65 2.37
C PRO A 95 -7.31 -14.19 2.77
N ALA A 96 -6.84 -13.36 1.82
CA ALA A 96 -6.56 -11.95 2.09
C ALA A 96 -7.80 -11.19 2.57
N MET A 97 -8.93 -11.35 1.89
CA MET A 97 -10.23 -10.80 2.29
C MET A 97 -10.62 -11.26 3.70
N GLY A 98 -10.55 -12.56 3.98
CA GLY A 98 -10.90 -13.09 5.29
C GLY A 98 -10.01 -12.58 6.44
N TYR A 99 -8.71 -12.35 6.17
CA TYR A 99 -7.80 -11.75 7.15
C TYR A 99 -8.08 -10.26 7.37
N LEU A 100 -8.42 -9.50 6.33
CA LEU A 100 -8.84 -8.10 6.46
C LEU A 100 -10.10 -7.97 7.34
N LEU A 101 -11.12 -8.78 7.07
CA LEU A 101 -12.36 -8.77 7.85
C LEU A 101 -12.12 -9.22 9.30
N SER A 102 -11.26 -10.22 9.52
CA SER A 102 -10.87 -10.63 10.87
C SER A 102 -10.11 -9.54 11.62
N ALA A 103 -9.22 -8.79 10.94
CA ALA A 103 -8.51 -7.67 11.53
C ALA A 103 -9.47 -6.52 11.88
N ALA A 104 -10.42 -6.20 10.98
CA ALA A 104 -11.47 -5.21 11.25
C ALA A 104 -12.28 -5.57 12.50
N ALA A 105 -12.69 -6.83 12.66
CA ALA A 105 -13.45 -7.28 13.83
C ALA A 105 -12.67 -7.26 15.16
N VAL A 106 -11.33 -7.37 15.10
CA VAL A 106 -10.48 -7.21 16.29
C VAL A 106 -10.46 -5.75 16.75
N GLU A 107 -10.52 -4.81 15.81
CA GLU A 107 -10.49 -3.37 16.09
C GLU A 107 -11.88 -2.81 16.42
N ASP A 108 -12.94 -3.31 15.77
CA ASP A 108 -14.33 -2.94 16.00
C ASP A 108 -15.27 -4.15 15.90
N SER A 109 -15.92 -4.47 17.03
CA SER A 109 -16.89 -5.57 17.12
C SER A 109 -18.11 -5.43 16.21
N ALA A 110 -18.39 -4.24 15.69
CA ALA A 110 -19.46 -4.05 14.69
C ALA A 110 -19.23 -4.89 13.43
N TYR A 111 -17.99 -5.28 13.13
CA TYR A 111 -17.63 -6.10 11.97
C TYR A 111 -17.51 -7.61 12.26
N GLU A 112 -17.99 -8.08 13.41
CA GLU A 112 -17.85 -9.49 13.79
C GLU A 112 -18.60 -10.45 12.85
N SER A 113 -19.77 -10.04 12.32
CA SER A 113 -20.54 -10.82 11.34
C SER A 113 -19.79 -10.96 10.00
N LEU A 114 -19.31 -9.84 9.45
CA LEU A 114 -18.37 -9.82 8.32
C LEU A 114 -17.14 -10.73 8.55
N SER A 115 -16.55 -10.71 9.74
CA SER A 115 -15.43 -11.62 10.07
C SER A 115 -15.83 -13.09 10.03
N GLU A 116 -17.08 -13.46 10.34
CA GLU A 116 -17.55 -14.84 10.25
C GLU A 116 -17.60 -15.31 8.80
N HIS A 117 -18.17 -14.50 7.89
CA HIS A 117 -18.15 -14.76 6.46
C HIS A 117 -16.73 -14.84 5.91
N GLY A 118 -15.84 -13.90 6.30
CA GLY A 118 -14.43 -13.92 5.93
C GLY A 118 -13.68 -15.20 6.35
N ARG A 119 -13.97 -15.73 7.55
CA ARG A 119 -13.43 -17.04 8.00
C ARG A 119 -14.03 -18.19 7.21
N GLY A 120 -15.29 -18.09 6.79
CA GLY A 120 -15.93 -18.99 5.83
C GLY A 120 -15.12 -19.08 4.54
N ALA A 121 -14.86 -17.93 3.92
CA ALA A 121 -14.05 -17.80 2.71
C ALA A 121 -12.64 -18.42 2.84
N VAL A 122 -11.91 -18.13 3.93
CA VAL A 122 -10.59 -18.73 4.19
C VAL A 122 -10.67 -20.27 4.28
N ARG A 123 -11.68 -20.80 4.99
CA ARG A 123 -11.87 -22.26 5.11
C ARG A 123 -12.24 -22.90 3.77
N ALA A 124 -13.07 -22.22 2.99
CA ALA A 124 -13.49 -22.66 1.67
C ALA A 124 -12.29 -22.80 0.73
N VAL A 125 -11.43 -21.78 0.69
CA VAL A 125 -10.19 -21.80 -0.10
C VAL A 125 -9.28 -22.95 0.34
N GLY A 126 -9.05 -23.10 1.65
CA GLY A 126 -8.19 -24.16 2.18
C GLY A 126 -8.71 -25.58 1.92
N ARG A 127 -9.99 -25.74 1.57
CA ARG A 127 -10.63 -27.04 1.28
C ARG A 127 -10.98 -27.24 -0.18
N ILE A 128 -10.78 -26.24 -1.04
CA ILE A 128 -11.26 -26.25 -2.43
C ILE A 128 -12.78 -26.49 -2.44
N ASP A 129 -13.49 -25.74 -1.61
CA ASP A 129 -14.94 -25.81 -1.43
C ASP A 129 -15.57 -24.58 -2.11
N VAL A 130 -15.93 -24.73 -3.39
CA VAL A 130 -16.46 -23.65 -4.23
C VAL A 130 -17.83 -23.17 -3.73
N ASP A 131 -18.68 -24.09 -3.31
CA ASP A 131 -20.00 -23.76 -2.76
C ASP A 131 -19.85 -22.93 -1.48
N GLY A 132 -18.98 -23.37 -0.56
CA GLY A 132 -18.69 -22.63 0.66
C GLY A 132 -18.04 -21.26 0.41
N TRP A 133 -17.30 -21.11 -0.69
CA TRP A 133 -16.76 -19.82 -1.11
C TRP A 133 -17.87 -18.88 -1.60
N ASN A 134 -18.73 -19.34 -2.50
CA ASN A 134 -19.82 -18.54 -3.05
C ASN A 134 -20.79 -18.08 -1.94
N GLU A 135 -21.12 -18.97 -0.99
CA GLU A 135 -21.92 -18.62 0.20
C GLU A 135 -21.23 -17.55 1.06
N ALA A 136 -19.92 -17.66 1.27
CA ALA A 136 -19.17 -16.67 2.03
C ALA A 136 -19.14 -15.30 1.32
N ILE A 137 -18.95 -15.28 0.00
CA ILE A 137 -18.94 -14.05 -0.81
C ILE A 137 -20.32 -13.39 -0.81
N GLU A 138 -21.39 -14.17 -1.00
CA GLU A 138 -22.77 -13.64 -0.92
C GLU A 138 -23.04 -12.97 0.42
N GLY A 139 -22.60 -13.59 1.52
CA GLY A 139 -22.70 -13.00 2.86
C GLY A 139 -21.91 -11.70 3.02
N VAL A 140 -20.67 -11.66 2.53
CA VAL A 140 -19.87 -10.42 2.54
C VAL A 140 -20.55 -9.32 1.72
N LEU A 141 -20.98 -9.63 0.49
CA LEU A 141 -21.63 -8.67 -0.42
C LEU A 141 -22.93 -8.11 0.18
N ALA A 142 -23.75 -8.96 0.81
CA ALA A 142 -24.98 -8.52 1.46
C ALA A 142 -24.70 -7.52 2.58
N GLU A 143 -23.74 -7.80 3.46
CA GLU A 143 -23.36 -6.88 4.53
C GLU A 143 -22.64 -5.62 4.01
N CYS A 144 -21.86 -5.72 2.92
CA CYS A 144 -21.21 -4.57 2.29
C CYS A 144 -22.23 -3.62 1.64
N ALA A 145 -23.33 -4.12 1.10
CA ALA A 145 -24.38 -3.31 0.46
C ALA A 145 -25.24 -2.51 1.45
N ASP A 146 -25.34 -2.97 2.70
CA ASP A 146 -26.16 -2.38 3.77
C ASP A 146 -25.42 -1.31 4.61
N ARG A 147 -24.17 -1.00 4.27
CA ARG A 147 -23.31 -0.02 4.95
C ARG A 147 -23.38 1.38 4.36
#